data_AF-A0A9Q0Y7Q2-F1
#
_entry.id   AF-A0A9Q0Y7Q2-F1
#
_cell.length_a   1.000
_cell.length_b   1.000
_cell.length_c   1.000
_cell.angle_alpha   90.00
_cell.angle_beta   90.00
_cell.angle_gamma   90.00
#
_symmetry.space_group_name_H-M   'P 1'
#
loop_
_entity.id
_entity.type
_entity.pdbx_description
1 polymer ?
#
loop_
_entity_poly.entity_id
_entity_poly.type
_entity_poly.pdbx_seq_one_letter_code
_entity_poly.pdbx_strand_id
1 'polypeptide(L)'
;MSHTPVLPGGMVLDIGATKWLALSQMVGILQPFEETTHVLSSYNTSLGHVLPLVNALRQCLEASIREEADLLPKSRALADRLLTSVDTRLSSLRREKVYQMACLCDPRIKGSLAGSAANLKSWKTELCHQLRMAASNQVQPFLRAHGSQSDAEEESSQGSSSSSTGGVYTQRPGSLPAANYLASALAMAVSSSVESREEEELDPAWTMVREYMAEPLQPLTLDPLHYWARKADIWPALSTLALDFLSIPVSRVSVSSPTWEMS
;
A
#
# COMPACT_ATOMS: atom_id res chain seq x y z
N MET A 1 -13.46 -29.16 32.11
CA MET A 1 -12.12 -29.06 32.74
C MET A 1 -11.31 -28.08 31.93
N SER A 2 -11.16 -26.86 32.43
CA SER A 2 -10.44 -25.76 31.78
C SER A 2 -8.94 -25.96 31.98
N HIS A 3 -8.23 -26.34 30.92
CA HIS A 3 -6.77 -26.39 30.92
C HIS A 3 -6.23 -24.96 30.85
N THR A 4 -5.78 -24.44 31.99
CA THR A 4 -5.00 -23.20 32.05
C THR A 4 -3.57 -23.49 31.57
N PRO A 5 -3.07 -22.80 30.53
CA PRO A 5 -1.69 -22.96 30.11
C PRO A 5 -0.75 -22.41 31.18
N VAL A 6 0.21 -23.22 31.62
CA VAL A 6 1.23 -22.86 32.61
C VAL A 6 2.51 -22.45 31.89
N LEU A 7 3.02 -21.24 32.18
CA LEU A 7 4.30 -20.75 31.67
C LEU A 7 5.48 -21.23 32.53
N PRO A 8 6.73 -21.20 32.01
CA PRO A 8 7.92 -21.59 32.77
C PRO A 8 8.09 -20.68 33.99
N GLY A 9 8.07 -21.26 35.20
CA GLY A 9 8.18 -20.54 36.47
C GLY A 9 7.00 -20.69 37.44
N GLY A 10 5.96 -21.47 37.08
CA GLY A 10 4.88 -21.82 38.01
C GLY A 10 3.88 -20.70 38.31
N MET A 11 3.95 -19.58 37.58
CA MET A 11 2.92 -18.54 37.65
C MET A 11 1.67 -19.01 36.90
N VAL A 12 0.62 -19.34 37.64
CA VAL A 12 -0.72 -19.54 37.09
C VAL A 12 -1.25 -18.17 36.65
N LEU A 13 -1.39 -17.97 35.35
CA LEU A 13 -2.11 -16.81 34.81
C LEU A 13 -3.60 -17.00 35.09
N ASP A 14 -4.08 -16.47 36.22
CA ASP A 14 -5.51 -16.41 36.52
C ASP A 14 -6.18 -15.29 35.69
N ILE A 15 -6.22 -15.52 34.38
CA ILE A 15 -6.94 -14.70 33.43
C ILE A 15 -8.37 -15.23 33.39
N GLY A 16 -9.26 -14.58 34.16
CA GLY A 16 -10.69 -14.88 34.10
C GLY A 16 -11.26 -14.76 32.67
N ALA A 17 -12.33 -15.50 32.37
CA ALA A 17 -12.89 -15.66 31.03
C ALA A 17 -13.10 -14.33 30.27
N THR A 18 -13.55 -13.27 30.96
CA THR A 18 -13.74 -11.92 30.38
C THR A 18 -12.44 -11.29 29.91
N LYS A 19 -11.33 -11.50 30.63
CA LYS A 19 -10.01 -10.98 30.22
C LYS A 19 -9.49 -11.73 28.99
N TRP A 20 -9.73 -13.05 28.90
CA TRP A 20 -9.34 -13.85 27.75
C TRP A 20 -10.16 -13.48 26.50
N LEU A 21 -11.47 -13.28 26.66
CA LEU A 21 -12.32 -12.77 25.59
C LEU A 21 -11.86 -11.39 25.10
N ALA A 22 -11.53 -10.47 26.03
CA ALA A 22 -11.00 -9.16 25.65
C ALA A 22 -9.69 -9.29 24.85
N LEU A 23 -8.76 -10.15 25.28
CA LEU A 23 -7.53 -10.41 24.53
C LEU A 23 -7.81 -10.95 23.13
N SER A 24 -8.74 -11.91 22.99
CA SER A 24 -9.13 -12.46 21.70
C SER A 24 -9.70 -11.39 20.77
N GLN A 25 -10.58 -10.51 21.27
CA GLN A 25 -11.12 -9.39 20.50
C GLN A 25 -10.02 -8.40 20.10
N MET A 26 -9.10 -8.09 21.01
CA MET A 26 -7.97 -7.19 20.74
C MET A 26 -7.04 -7.76 19.66
N VAL A 27 -6.81 -9.08 19.64
CA VAL A 27 -6.05 -9.73 18.56
C VAL A 27 -6.75 -9.55 17.22
N GLY A 28 -8.07 -9.76 17.15
CA GLY A 28 -8.85 -9.52 15.94
C GLY A 28 -8.76 -8.07 15.44
N ILE A 29 -8.82 -7.09 16.36
CA ILE A 29 -8.65 -5.66 16.04
C ILE A 29 -7.25 -5.34 15.50
N LEU A 30 -6.21 -6.04 15.98
CA LEU A 30 -4.82 -5.82 15.58
C LEU A 30 -4.42 -6.56 14.31
N GLN A 31 -5.14 -7.63 13.93
CA GLN A 31 -4.83 -8.44 12.75
C GLN A 31 -4.67 -7.61 11.45
N PRO A 32 -5.52 -6.62 11.12
CA PRO A 32 -5.33 -5.80 9.92
C PRO A 32 -4.00 -5.04 9.89
N PHE A 33 -3.46 -4.67 11.07
CA PHE A 33 -2.16 -4.01 11.17
C PHE A 33 -1.02 -4.98 10.87
N GLU A 34 -1.10 -6.20 11.40
CA GLU A 34 -0.12 -7.25 11.08
C GLU A 34 -0.11 -7.55 9.57
N GLU A 35 -1.29 -7.76 8.98
CA GLU A 35 -1.43 -8.01 7.54
C GLU A 35 -0.87 -6.85 6.71
N THR A 36 -1.17 -5.61 7.11
CA THR A 36 -0.63 -4.41 6.45
C THR A 36 0.88 -4.34 6.55
N THR A 37 1.46 -4.59 7.73
CA THR A 37 2.91 -4.61 7.92
C THR A 37 3.56 -5.73 7.11
N HIS A 38 2.93 -6.89 7.01
CA HIS A 38 3.40 -7.98 6.17
C HIS A 38 3.42 -7.60 4.68
N VAL A 39 2.34 -6.97 4.19
CA VAL A 39 2.31 -6.43 2.81
C VAL A 39 3.43 -5.40 2.61
N LEU A 40 3.58 -4.44 3.52
CA LEU A 40 4.65 -3.41 3.44
C LEU A 40 6.07 -3.98 3.49
N SER A 41 6.25 -5.16 4.07
CA SER A 41 7.54 -5.85 4.16
C SER A 41 7.79 -6.79 2.98
N SER A 42 6.84 -6.93 2.06
CA SER A 42 6.96 -7.79 0.89
C SER A 42 7.80 -7.12 -0.21
N TYR A 43 8.55 -7.92 -0.97
CA TYR A 43 9.46 -7.46 -2.03
C TYR A 43 8.76 -6.76 -3.21
N ASN A 44 7.46 -7.03 -3.43
CA ASN A 44 6.68 -6.44 -4.54
C ASN A 44 5.89 -5.19 -4.13
N THR A 45 6.20 -4.64 -2.95
CA THR A 45 5.49 -3.48 -2.40
C THR A 45 6.18 -2.18 -2.79
N SER A 46 5.37 -1.29 -3.37
CA SER A 46 5.78 0.05 -3.76
C SER A 46 5.16 1.09 -2.83
N LEU A 47 5.67 2.32 -2.87
CA LEU A 47 5.08 3.45 -2.15
C LEU A 47 3.60 3.69 -2.54
N GLY A 48 3.18 3.24 -3.72
CA GLY A 48 1.80 3.29 -4.17
C GLY A 48 0.82 2.52 -3.27
N HIS A 49 1.29 1.52 -2.51
CA HIS A 49 0.47 0.70 -1.60
C HIS A 49 0.10 1.43 -0.31
N VAL A 50 0.85 2.46 0.07
CA VAL A 50 0.68 3.09 1.39
C VAL A 50 -0.71 3.69 1.54
N LEU A 51 -1.18 4.46 0.54
CA LEU A 51 -2.49 5.09 0.65
C LEU A 51 -3.63 4.06 0.73
N PRO A 52 -3.72 3.05 -0.18
CA PRO A 52 -4.73 2.01 -0.07
C PRO A 52 -4.73 1.27 1.28
N LEU A 53 -3.55 0.94 1.80
CA LEU A 53 -3.41 0.23 3.07
C LEU A 53 -3.86 1.09 4.27
N VAL A 54 -3.52 2.38 4.30
CA VAL A 54 -4.01 3.31 5.33
C VAL A 54 -5.53 3.41 5.30
N ASN A 55 -6.13 3.48 4.11
CA ASN A 55 -7.59 3.48 3.97
C ASN A 55 -8.22 2.16 4.41
N ALA A 56 -7.60 1.02 4.08
CA ALA A 56 -8.04 -0.30 4.51
C ALA A 56 -8.07 -0.43 6.02
N LEU A 57 -6.98 -0.05 6.70
CA LEU A 57 -6.91 -0.05 8.15
C LEU A 57 -8.02 0.77 8.79
N ARG A 58 -8.28 1.98 8.25
CA ARG A 58 -9.37 2.82 8.72
C ARG A 58 -10.72 2.10 8.59
N GLN A 59 -11.01 1.50 7.44
CA GLN A 59 -12.27 0.80 7.20
C GLN A 59 -12.43 -0.43 8.09
N CYS A 60 -11.38 -1.22 8.29
CA CYS A 60 -11.39 -2.37 9.20
C CYS A 60 -11.72 -1.94 10.64
N LEU A 61 -11.09 -0.88 11.13
CA LEU A 61 -11.36 -0.36 12.47
C LEU A 61 -12.80 0.15 12.61
N GLU A 62 -13.29 0.91 11.63
CA GLU A 62 -14.66 1.38 11.65
C GLU A 62 -15.67 0.22 11.59
N ALA A 63 -15.38 -0.83 10.83
CA ALA A 63 -16.19 -2.05 10.77
C ALA A 63 -16.20 -2.77 12.12
N SER A 64 -15.04 -3.00 12.75
CA SER A 64 -14.97 -3.59 14.10
C SER A 64 -15.80 -2.79 15.11
N ILE A 65 -15.73 -1.46 15.07
CA ILE A 65 -16.48 -0.57 15.98
C ILE A 65 -18.00 -0.66 15.72
N ARG A 66 -18.43 -0.73 14.45
CA ARG A 66 -19.85 -0.70 14.07
C ARG A 66 -20.54 -2.06 14.14
N GLU A 67 -19.87 -3.12 13.69
CA GLU A 67 -20.48 -4.44 13.47
C GLU A 67 -20.41 -5.34 14.71
N GLU A 68 -19.43 -5.16 15.59
CA GLU A 68 -19.32 -5.95 16.82
C GLU A 68 -20.04 -5.28 18.00
N ALA A 69 -21.35 -5.55 18.09
CA ALA A 69 -22.19 -5.13 19.21
C ALA A 69 -21.67 -5.61 20.58
N ASP A 70 -20.95 -6.74 20.61
CA ASP A 70 -20.46 -7.40 21.82
C ASP A 70 -18.99 -7.07 22.17
N LEU A 71 -18.43 -6.00 21.59
CA LEU A 71 -17.09 -5.55 21.96
C LEU A 71 -17.02 -5.17 23.43
N LEU A 72 -16.12 -5.82 24.17
CA LEU A 72 -15.86 -5.46 25.56
C LEU A 72 -15.29 -4.03 25.62
N PRO A 73 -15.57 -3.28 26.71
CA PRO A 73 -15.18 -1.87 26.82
C PRO A 73 -13.69 -1.60 26.54
N LYS A 74 -12.81 -2.53 26.95
CA LYS A 74 -11.36 -2.42 26.72
C LYS A 74 -10.98 -2.62 25.25
N SER A 75 -11.60 -3.58 24.58
CA SER A 75 -11.40 -3.87 23.15
C SER A 75 -11.90 -2.70 22.31
N ARG A 76 -13.09 -2.17 22.62
CA ARG A 76 -13.64 -0.96 21.97
C ARG A 76 -12.73 0.25 22.15
N ALA A 77 -12.27 0.51 23.37
CA ALA A 77 -11.33 1.59 23.64
C ALA A 77 -10.00 1.45 22.86
N LEU A 78 -9.52 0.22 22.61
CA LEU A 78 -8.37 0.00 21.73
C LEU A 78 -8.70 0.40 20.29
N ALA A 79 -9.81 -0.09 19.73
CA ALA A 79 -10.22 0.22 18.36
C ALA A 79 -10.41 1.72 18.13
N ASP A 80 -11.08 2.43 19.05
CA ASP A 80 -11.29 3.88 18.97
C ASP A 80 -9.97 4.66 18.99
N ARG A 81 -9.02 4.24 19.85
CA ARG A 81 -7.69 4.86 19.93
C ARG A 81 -6.86 4.60 18.69
N LEU A 82 -6.94 3.40 18.12
CA LEU A 82 -6.27 3.07 16.86
C LEU A 82 -6.86 3.87 15.70
N LEU A 83 -8.19 3.99 15.62
CA LEU A 83 -8.86 4.78 14.58
C LEU A 83 -8.45 6.26 14.67
N THR A 84 -8.47 6.81 15.88
CA THR A 84 -7.98 8.18 16.15
C THR A 84 -6.51 8.33 15.73
N SER A 85 -5.68 7.32 15.98
CA SER A 85 -4.26 7.34 15.61
C SER A 85 -4.06 7.29 14.09
N VAL A 86 -4.83 6.47 13.37
CA VAL A 86 -4.82 6.43 11.90
C VAL A 86 -5.23 7.79 11.33
N ASP A 87 -6.27 8.40 11.88
CA ASP A 87 -6.77 9.69 11.42
C ASP A 87 -5.88 10.88 11.73
N THR A 88 -5.18 10.85 12.85
CA THR A 88 -4.28 11.93 13.24
C THR A 88 -2.89 11.77 12.61
N ARG A 89 -2.31 10.57 12.65
CA ARG A 89 -0.91 10.34 12.26
C ARG A 89 -0.73 9.99 10.80
N LEU A 90 -1.68 9.27 10.19
CA LEU A 90 -1.54 8.78 8.81
C LEU A 90 -2.33 9.63 7.80
N SER A 91 -3.12 10.61 8.27
CA SER A 91 -3.81 11.54 7.39
C SER A 91 -2.88 12.52 6.68
N SER A 92 -1.69 12.80 7.23
CA SER A 92 -0.65 13.59 6.55
C SER A 92 -0.16 12.92 5.28
N LEU A 93 0.03 11.59 5.31
CA LEU A 93 0.50 10.81 4.16
C LEU A 93 -0.45 10.96 2.96
N ARG A 94 -1.76 11.06 3.20
CA ARG A 94 -2.75 11.29 2.13
C ARG A 94 -2.60 12.63 1.41
N ARG A 95 -1.99 13.63 2.05
CA ARG A 95 -1.76 14.97 1.47
C ARG A 95 -0.38 15.10 0.83
N GLU A 96 0.53 14.20 1.13
CA GLU A 96 1.89 14.24 0.59
C GLU A 96 1.92 13.78 -0.87
N LYS A 97 2.43 14.66 -1.73
CA LYS A 97 2.48 14.44 -3.18
C LYS A 97 3.21 13.16 -3.56
N VAL A 98 4.28 12.80 -2.84
CA VAL A 98 5.07 11.58 -3.11
C VAL A 98 4.17 10.33 -3.14
N TYR A 99 3.31 10.16 -2.13
CA TYR A 99 2.41 9.01 -2.03
C TYR A 99 1.29 9.08 -3.07
N GLN A 100 0.78 10.27 -3.38
CA GLN A 100 -0.24 10.45 -4.41
C GLN A 100 0.31 10.07 -5.79
N MET A 101 1.51 10.54 -6.13
CA MET A 101 2.16 10.24 -7.40
C MET A 101 2.51 8.76 -7.51
N ALA A 102 3.07 8.15 -6.45
CA ALA A 102 3.34 6.71 -6.45
C ALA A 102 2.06 5.87 -6.60
N CYS A 103 0.97 6.25 -5.93
CA CYS A 103 -0.33 5.59 -6.03
C CYS A 103 -0.95 5.72 -7.43
N LEU A 104 -0.76 6.87 -8.07
CA LEU A 104 -1.21 7.14 -9.43
C LEU A 104 -0.37 6.38 -10.47
N CYS A 105 0.94 6.29 -10.26
CA CYS A 105 1.89 5.61 -11.14
C CYS A 105 1.91 4.09 -10.96
N ASP A 106 1.36 3.52 -9.88
CA ASP A 106 1.27 2.07 -9.74
C ASP A 106 0.14 1.52 -10.64
N PRO A 107 0.45 0.68 -11.65
CA PRO A 107 -0.52 0.21 -12.63
C PRO A 107 -1.58 -0.74 -12.05
N ARG A 108 -1.36 -1.23 -10.82
CA ARG A 108 -2.30 -2.07 -10.06
C ARG A 108 -3.37 -1.23 -9.34
N ILE A 109 -3.12 0.07 -9.16
CA ILE A 109 -3.91 0.96 -8.31
C ILE A 109 -4.47 2.15 -9.11
N LYS A 110 -3.62 2.81 -9.92
CA LYS A 110 -3.95 3.95 -10.80
C LYS A 110 -4.73 5.08 -10.11
N GLY A 111 -4.43 5.35 -8.84
CA GLY A 111 -5.10 6.40 -8.08
C GLY A 111 -6.55 6.12 -7.72
N SER A 112 -6.96 4.84 -7.65
CA SER A 112 -8.31 4.42 -7.19
C SER A 112 -8.76 5.03 -5.86
N LEU A 113 -7.79 5.46 -5.04
CA LEU A 113 -8.03 6.09 -3.76
C LEU A 113 -8.15 7.62 -3.78
N ALA A 114 -8.25 8.25 -4.95
CA ALA A 114 -8.47 9.70 -5.01
C ALA A 114 -9.77 10.14 -4.32
N GLY A 115 -10.75 9.23 -4.20
CA GLY A 115 -11.99 9.41 -3.44
C GLY A 115 -13.00 10.39 -4.06
N SER A 116 -12.56 11.22 -5.02
CA SER A 116 -13.39 12.14 -5.79
C SER A 116 -12.75 12.40 -7.15
N ALA A 117 -13.58 12.64 -8.17
CA ALA A 117 -13.13 13.03 -9.50
C ALA A 117 -12.28 14.31 -9.49
N ALA A 118 -12.58 15.26 -8.60
CA ALA A 118 -11.81 16.50 -8.45
C ALA A 118 -10.39 16.23 -7.93
N ASN A 119 -10.25 15.35 -6.94
CA ASN A 119 -8.95 14.95 -6.41
C ASN A 119 -8.15 14.18 -7.45
N LEU A 120 -8.78 13.26 -8.18
CA LEU A 120 -8.11 12.50 -9.23
C LEU A 120 -7.61 13.44 -10.33
N LYS A 121 -8.42 14.42 -10.73
CA LYS A 121 -8.00 15.47 -11.66
C LYS A 121 -6.79 16.23 -11.12
N SER A 122 -6.82 16.67 -9.86
CA SER A 122 -5.69 17.33 -9.20
C SER A 122 -4.40 16.48 -9.24
N TRP A 123 -4.50 15.18 -8.96
CA TRP A 123 -3.34 14.28 -9.01
C TRP A 123 -2.80 14.14 -10.43
N LYS A 124 -3.68 14.02 -11.43
CA LYS A 124 -3.27 13.98 -12.86
C LYS A 124 -2.61 15.29 -13.28
N THR A 125 -3.14 16.44 -12.87
CA THR A 125 -2.55 17.75 -13.19
C THR A 125 -1.16 17.91 -12.56
N GLU A 126 -0.97 17.43 -11.33
CA GLU A 126 0.34 17.42 -10.68
C GLU A 126 1.31 16.50 -11.41
N LEU A 127 0.89 15.30 -11.81
CA LEU A 127 1.72 14.38 -12.59
C LEU A 127 2.16 15.01 -13.92
N CYS A 128 1.24 15.67 -14.63
CA CYS A 128 1.56 16.40 -15.85
C CYS A 128 2.52 17.56 -15.60
N HIS A 129 2.38 18.28 -14.48
CA HIS A 129 3.33 19.29 -14.08
C HIS A 129 4.73 18.69 -13.88
N GLN A 130 4.85 17.58 -13.14
CA GLN A 130 6.13 16.90 -12.92
C GLN A 130 6.77 16.43 -14.24
N LEU A 131 5.99 15.91 -15.19
CA LEU A 131 6.48 15.55 -16.52
C LEU A 131 7.06 16.75 -17.28
N ARG A 132 6.40 17.91 -17.23
CA ARG A 132 6.88 19.14 -17.88
C ARG A 132 8.15 19.67 -17.20
N MET A 133 8.21 19.61 -15.87
CA MET A 133 9.40 20.01 -15.12
C MET A 133 10.60 19.13 -15.44
N ALA A 134 10.40 17.81 -15.55
CA ALA A 134 11.43 16.87 -15.96
C ALA A 134 11.91 17.12 -17.41
N ALA A 135 11.01 17.43 -18.34
CA ALA A 135 11.35 17.74 -19.73
C ALA A 135 12.11 19.08 -19.90
N SER A 136 11.85 20.05 -19.03
CA SER A 136 12.47 21.39 -19.07
C SER A 136 13.87 21.44 -18.44
N ASN A 137 14.40 20.31 -17.93
CA ASN A 137 15.65 20.25 -17.16
C ASN A 137 15.72 21.22 -15.96
N GLN A 138 14.59 21.76 -15.53
CA GLN A 138 14.56 22.90 -14.61
C GLN A 138 14.51 22.52 -13.12
N VAL A 139 14.41 21.22 -12.76
CA VAL A 139 14.43 20.80 -11.35
C VAL A 139 15.19 19.49 -11.15
N GLN A 140 16.15 19.56 -10.21
CA GLN A 140 16.71 18.46 -9.41
C GLN A 140 15.63 17.45 -8.98
N PRO A 141 15.94 16.16 -8.84
CA PRO A 141 14.93 15.14 -8.54
C PRO A 141 14.11 15.53 -7.29
N PHE A 142 12.78 15.54 -7.41
CA PHE A 142 11.79 15.83 -6.37
C PHE A 142 12.11 15.14 -5.02
N LEU A 143 12.82 14.01 -5.08
CA LEU A 143 13.30 13.21 -3.96
C LEU A 143 14.42 13.86 -3.13
N ARG A 144 15.25 14.73 -3.73
CA ARG A 144 16.39 15.36 -3.06
C ARG A 144 16.01 16.48 -2.10
N ALA A 145 14.83 17.07 -2.26
CA ALA A 145 14.32 18.10 -1.36
C ALA A 145 13.83 17.54 0.00
N HIS A 146 13.51 16.24 0.07
CA HIS A 146 13.02 15.57 1.28
C HIS A 146 13.99 14.52 1.86
N GLY A 147 15.10 14.22 1.18
CA GLY A 147 16.13 13.28 1.64
C GLY A 147 17.45 13.99 1.98
N SER A 148 17.61 14.42 3.22
CA SER A 148 18.93 14.75 3.77
C SER A 148 19.55 13.52 4.44
N GLN A 149 20.80 13.23 4.03
CA GLN A 149 21.76 12.20 4.50
C GLN A 149 21.37 10.75 4.14
N SER A 150 22.19 9.93 3.48
CA SER A 150 23.64 9.95 3.21
C SER A 150 23.97 8.88 2.15
N ASP A 151 25.01 9.20 1.38
CA ASP A 151 26.02 8.35 0.73
C ASP A 151 25.62 7.17 -0.16
N ALA A 152 26.05 7.33 -1.41
CA ALA A 152 26.08 6.36 -2.47
C ALA A 152 27.20 5.35 -2.26
N GLU A 153 26.91 4.07 -2.46
CA GLU A 153 27.84 3.12 -3.07
C GLU A 153 27.05 2.25 -4.05
N GLU A 154 27.37 2.42 -5.34
CA GLU A 154 27.05 1.49 -6.42
C GLU A 154 27.86 0.22 -6.20
N GLU A 155 27.25 -0.96 -6.35
CA GLU A 155 27.97 -2.08 -6.95
C GLU A 155 27.03 -3.06 -7.65
N SER A 156 27.57 -3.65 -8.69
CA SER A 156 26.93 -4.22 -9.86
C SER A 156 26.77 -5.74 -9.80
N SER A 157 25.84 -6.21 -10.64
CA SER A 157 25.88 -7.44 -11.47
C SER A 157 25.50 -8.82 -10.90
N GLN A 158 24.69 -9.49 -11.74
CA GLN A 158 24.57 -10.94 -12.02
C GLN A 158 23.92 -11.78 -10.91
N GLY A 159 22.86 -12.57 -11.12
CA GLY A 159 22.37 -13.27 -12.29
C GLY A 159 22.20 -14.74 -11.89
N SER A 160 20.99 -15.31 -12.05
CA SER A 160 20.73 -16.73 -12.41
C SER A 160 19.41 -17.27 -11.85
N SER A 161 18.67 -17.85 -12.78
CA SER A 161 17.47 -18.67 -12.71
C SER A 161 17.57 -19.94 -11.86
N SER A 162 16.46 -20.38 -11.25
CA SER A 162 16.02 -21.79 -11.29
C SER A 162 14.58 -21.98 -10.79
N SER A 163 14.01 -23.11 -11.17
CA SER A 163 12.61 -23.47 -11.35
C SER A 163 12.07 -24.44 -10.29
N SER A 164 10.72 -24.43 -10.12
CA SER A 164 9.83 -25.49 -9.59
C SER A 164 10.04 -25.91 -8.12
N THR A 165 9.05 -26.33 -7.32
CA THR A 165 7.89 -27.21 -7.59
C THR A 165 6.89 -27.10 -6.41
N GLY A 166 5.65 -27.56 -6.62
CA GLY A 166 4.51 -27.34 -5.74
C GLY A 166 4.54 -27.98 -4.35
N GLY A 167 3.69 -27.43 -3.47
CA GLY A 167 3.41 -27.94 -2.13
C GLY A 167 1.99 -27.57 -1.72
N VAL A 168 1.09 -28.53 -1.87
CA VAL A 168 -0.32 -28.46 -1.46
C VAL A 168 -0.40 -28.41 0.07
N TYR A 169 -1.08 -27.40 0.63
CA TYR A 169 -1.57 -27.47 2.00
C TYR A 169 -3.03 -27.02 2.11
N THR A 170 -3.75 -27.83 2.89
CA THR A 170 -5.19 -27.98 3.05
C THR A 170 -5.85 -26.80 3.76
N GLN A 171 -6.97 -26.35 3.21
CA GLN A 171 -7.81 -25.29 3.76
C GLN A 171 -8.56 -25.70 5.03
N ARG A 172 -8.72 -24.74 5.97
CA ARG A 172 -9.81 -24.69 6.96
C ARG A 172 -10.48 -23.31 6.85
N PRO A 173 -11.81 -23.19 6.99
CA PRO A 173 -12.58 -22.09 6.43
C PRO A 173 -12.76 -20.95 7.45
N GLY A 174 -12.75 -19.70 6.95
CA GLY A 174 -13.18 -18.54 7.74
C GLY A 174 -12.42 -17.23 7.53
N SER A 175 -11.43 -17.14 6.64
CA SER A 175 -10.76 -15.87 6.32
C SER A 175 -11.01 -15.50 4.86
N LEU A 176 -11.64 -14.35 4.63
CA LEU A 176 -11.83 -13.80 3.29
C LEU A 176 -10.48 -13.28 2.78
N PRO A 177 -10.05 -13.60 1.54
CA PRO A 177 -8.72 -13.20 1.07
C PRO A 177 -8.66 -11.69 0.82
N ALA A 178 -7.55 -11.06 1.25
CA ALA A 178 -7.22 -9.66 1.00
C ALA A 178 -7.36 -9.21 -0.48
N ALA A 179 -7.35 -10.16 -1.43
CA ALA A 179 -7.55 -9.94 -2.85
C ALA A 179 -8.93 -9.35 -3.22
N ASN A 180 -9.99 -9.64 -2.45
CA ASN A 180 -11.34 -9.12 -2.76
C ASN A 180 -11.55 -7.67 -2.32
N TYR A 181 -10.81 -7.19 -1.32
CA TYR A 181 -10.97 -5.85 -0.76
C TYR A 181 -10.46 -4.76 -1.72
N LEU A 182 -9.26 -4.96 -2.30
CA LEU A 182 -8.73 -4.04 -3.30
C LEU A 182 -9.62 -4.05 -4.56
N ALA A 183 -10.10 -5.22 -4.97
CA ALA A 183 -11.03 -5.35 -6.10
C ALA A 183 -12.36 -4.60 -5.87
N SER A 184 -12.94 -4.63 -4.66
CA SER A 184 -14.18 -3.90 -4.36
C SER A 184 -14.00 -2.39 -4.32
N ALA A 185 -12.85 -1.91 -3.81
CA ALA A 185 -12.51 -0.49 -3.84
C ALA A 185 -12.26 0.02 -5.28
N LEU A 186 -11.66 -0.82 -6.14
CA LEU A 186 -11.38 -0.50 -7.55
C LEU A 186 -12.64 -0.44 -8.41
N ALA A 187 -13.64 -1.31 -8.18
CA ALA A 187 -14.89 -1.35 -8.96
C ALA A 187 -15.74 -0.07 -8.82
N MET A 188 -15.66 0.62 -7.68
CA MET A 188 -16.44 1.84 -7.42
C MET A 188 -15.81 3.11 -8.02
N ALA A 189 -14.53 3.09 -8.40
CA ALA A 189 -13.80 4.26 -8.90
C ALA A 189 -13.88 4.43 -10.44
N VAL A 190 -14.39 3.44 -11.18
CA VAL A 190 -14.36 3.40 -12.66
C VAL A 190 -15.61 4.02 -13.30
N SER A 191 -16.60 4.47 -12.52
CA SER A 191 -17.85 5.03 -13.07
C SER A 191 -18.05 6.51 -12.72
N SER A 192 -17.47 7.40 -13.54
CA SER A 192 -18.10 8.69 -13.91
C SER A 192 -17.32 9.31 -15.06
N SER A 193 -17.97 9.45 -16.22
CA SER A 193 -17.45 10.06 -17.44
C SER A 193 -17.98 11.48 -17.63
N VAL A 194 -17.23 12.26 -18.40
CA VAL A 194 -17.54 13.55 -19.05
C VAL A 194 -17.44 14.81 -18.17
N GLU A 195 -16.34 15.58 -18.31
CA GLU A 195 -16.36 17.01 -18.75
C GLU A 195 -14.97 17.68 -18.80
N SER A 196 -14.86 18.70 -19.67
CA SER A 196 -13.73 19.58 -20.07
C SER A 196 -12.65 18.97 -20.99
N ARG A 197 -12.89 19.02 -22.32
CA ARG A 197 -12.12 18.29 -23.36
C ARG A 197 -11.12 19.13 -24.16
N GLU A 198 -11.23 20.46 -24.21
CA GLU A 198 -10.65 21.23 -25.33
C GLU A 198 -9.23 21.79 -25.09
N GLU A 199 -8.84 22.18 -23.86
CA GLU A 199 -7.47 22.65 -23.57
C GLU A 199 -6.52 21.53 -23.12
N GLU A 200 -7.08 20.44 -22.58
CA GLU A 200 -6.35 19.26 -22.12
C GLU A 200 -5.89 18.36 -23.29
N GLU A 201 -6.52 18.42 -24.46
CA GLU A 201 -6.23 17.54 -25.61
C GLU A 201 -4.92 17.87 -26.35
N LEU A 202 -4.37 19.08 -26.21
CA LEU A 202 -3.18 19.53 -26.95
C LEU A 202 -1.87 19.35 -26.19
N ASP A 203 -1.91 19.04 -24.90
CA ASP A 203 -0.71 18.86 -24.09
C ASP A 203 -0.20 17.42 -24.19
N PRO A 204 1.06 17.20 -24.63
CA PRO A 204 1.62 15.85 -24.76
C PRO A 204 1.70 15.12 -23.42
N ALA A 205 1.98 15.83 -22.33
CA ALA A 205 2.03 15.23 -20.99
C ALA A 205 0.64 14.73 -20.55
N TRP A 206 -0.41 15.53 -20.76
CA TRP A 206 -1.78 15.12 -20.49
C TRP A 206 -2.22 13.93 -21.33
N THR A 207 -1.87 13.92 -22.62
CA THR A 207 -2.20 12.82 -23.53
C THR A 207 -1.60 11.51 -23.03
N MET A 208 -0.32 11.49 -22.66
CA MET A 208 0.35 10.31 -22.10
C MET A 208 -0.32 9.82 -20.81
N VAL A 209 -0.59 10.73 -19.87
CA VAL A 209 -1.25 10.38 -18.60
C VAL A 209 -2.65 9.83 -18.86
N ARG A 210 -3.40 10.42 -19.79
CA ARG A 210 -4.74 9.96 -20.17
C ARG A 210 -4.70 8.54 -20.75
N GLU A 211 -3.78 8.25 -21.66
CA GLU A 211 -3.64 6.92 -22.26
C GLU A 211 -3.28 5.86 -21.22
N TYR A 212 -2.31 6.13 -20.35
CA TYR A 212 -1.96 5.23 -19.25
C TYR A 212 -3.15 4.99 -18.30
N MET A 213 -3.93 6.02 -17.99
CA MET A 213 -5.12 5.90 -17.14
C MET A 213 -6.26 5.11 -17.81
N ALA A 214 -6.32 5.11 -19.14
CA ALA A 214 -7.30 4.34 -19.90
C ALA A 214 -6.94 2.86 -20.02
N GLU A 215 -5.67 2.49 -19.83
CA GLU A 215 -5.28 1.07 -19.81
C GLU A 215 -5.94 0.31 -18.65
N PRO A 216 -6.24 -0.99 -18.82
CA PRO A 216 -6.80 -1.80 -17.75
C PRO A 216 -5.86 -1.89 -16.53
N LEU A 217 -6.46 -2.04 -15.35
CA LEU A 217 -5.73 -2.31 -14.12
C LEU A 217 -4.95 -3.62 -14.24
N GLN A 218 -3.72 -3.60 -13.76
CA GLN A 218 -2.85 -4.77 -13.77
C GLN A 218 -3.08 -5.64 -12.54
N PRO A 219 -2.81 -6.95 -12.62
CA PRO A 219 -2.99 -7.85 -11.48
C PRO A 219 -2.03 -7.51 -10.34
N LEU A 220 -2.46 -7.76 -9.09
CA LEU A 220 -1.67 -7.46 -7.89
C LEU A 220 -0.32 -8.20 -7.83
N THR A 221 -0.22 -9.34 -8.53
CA THR A 221 1.00 -10.16 -8.63
C THR A 221 2.04 -9.58 -9.59
N LEU A 222 1.68 -8.58 -10.40
CA LEU A 222 2.60 -7.91 -11.32
C LEU A 222 3.66 -7.12 -10.53
N ASP A 223 4.89 -7.14 -11.02
CA ASP A 223 5.93 -6.19 -10.61
C ASP A 223 5.73 -4.86 -11.37
N PRO A 224 5.45 -3.75 -10.66
CA PRO A 224 5.22 -2.45 -11.29
C PRO A 224 6.48 -1.88 -11.95
N LEU A 225 7.69 -2.19 -11.45
CA LEU A 225 8.94 -1.70 -12.04
C LEU A 225 9.17 -2.36 -13.40
N HIS A 226 8.93 -3.67 -13.49
CA HIS A 226 8.99 -4.40 -14.75
C HIS A 226 7.94 -3.92 -15.75
N TYR A 227 6.74 -3.55 -15.29
CA TYR A 227 5.72 -2.95 -16.15
C TYR A 227 6.22 -1.65 -16.80
N TRP A 228 6.78 -0.73 -16.01
CA TRP A 228 7.28 0.55 -16.52
C TRP A 228 8.52 0.39 -17.40
N ALA A 229 9.40 -0.56 -17.10
CA ALA A 229 10.52 -0.89 -17.98
C ALA A 229 10.07 -1.31 -19.39
N ARG A 230 8.99 -2.09 -19.50
CA ARG A 230 8.41 -2.48 -20.81
C ARG A 230 7.66 -1.36 -21.51
N LYS A 231 7.17 -0.37 -20.76
CA LYS A 231 6.44 0.79 -21.30
C LYS A 231 7.35 1.97 -21.63
N ALA A 232 8.66 1.86 -21.39
CA ALA A 232 9.63 2.91 -21.65
C ALA A 232 9.65 3.37 -23.11
N ASP A 233 9.48 2.46 -24.07
CA ASP A 233 9.45 2.79 -25.50
C ASP A 233 8.18 3.56 -25.91
N ILE A 234 7.07 3.36 -25.19
CA ILE A 234 5.77 3.99 -25.48
C ILE A 234 5.67 5.34 -24.76
N TRP A 235 6.03 5.35 -23.48
CA TRP A 235 5.91 6.52 -22.62
C TRP A 235 7.21 6.76 -21.83
N PRO A 236 8.28 7.25 -22.49
CA PRO A 236 9.60 7.34 -21.87
C PRO A 236 9.61 8.25 -20.65
N ALA A 237 9.08 9.47 -20.77
CA ALA A 237 9.07 10.44 -19.68
C ALA A 237 8.23 9.96 -18.46
N LEU A 238 7.08 9.32 -18.72
CA LEU A 238 6.23 8.80 -17.66
C LEU A 238 6.82 7.56 -17.00
N SER A 239 7.50 6.70 -17.77
CA SER A 239 8.16 5.52 -17.24
C SER A 239 9.30 5.90 -16.31
N THR A 240 10.15 6.85 -16.70
CA THR A 240 11.22 7.36 -15.82
C THR A 240 10.64 7.91 -14.52
N LEU A 241 9.64 8.79 -14.61
CA LEU A 241 9.03 9.39 -13.43
C LEU A 241 8.35 8.35 -12.53
N ALA A 242 7.67 7.37 -13.12
CA ALA A 242 7.03 6.30 -12.36
C ALA A 242 8.06 5.43 -11.63
N LEU A 243 9.18 5.09 -12.28
CA LEU A 243 10.28 4.35 -11.64
C LEU A 243 10.88 5.15 -10.47
N ASP A 244 11.04 6.46 -10.60
CA ASP A 244 11.53 7.32 -9.50
C ASP A 244 10.62 7.25 -8.27
N PHE A 245 9.30 7.28 -8.45
CA PHE A 245 8.36 7.19 -7.33
C PHE A 245 8.21 5.79 -6.75
N LEU A 246 8.26 4.76 -7.59
CA LEU A 246 7.97 3.38 -7.19
C LEU A 246 9.19 2.67 -6.59
N SER A 247 10.41 3.13 -6.90
CA SER A 247 11.65 2.62 -6.34
C SER A 247 11.95 3.14 -4.92
N ILE A 248 11.16 4.08 -4.41
CA ILE A 248 11.30 4.60 -3.05
C ILE A 248 10.97 3.47 -2.05
N PRO A 249 11.91 3.12 -1.14
CA PRO A 249 11.66 2.07 -0.16
C PRO A 249 10.55 2.48 0.82
N VAL A 250 9.59 1.59 1.03
CA VAL A 250 8.40 1.86 1.85
C VAL A 250 8.68 1.72 3.35
N SER A 251 9.71 0.95 3.73
CA SER A 251 10.16 0.75 5.10
C SER A 251 11.68 0.88 5.18
N ARG A 252 12.18 1.47 6.29
CA ARG A 252 13.61 1.49 6.62
C ARG A 252 14.08 0.19 7.29
N VAL A 253 13.17 -0.75 7.53
CA VAL A 253 13.51 -2.09 8.00
C VAL A 253 13.90 -2.89 6.77
N SER A 254 15.19 -3.18 6.63
CA SER A 254 15.68 -4.14 5.64
C SER A 254 14.95 -5.47 5.85
N VAL A 255 14.62 -6.15 4.76
CA VAL A 255 14.16 -7.54 4.82
C VAL A 255 15.28 -8.32 5.52
N SER A 256 15.11 -8.59 6.81
CA SER A 256 16.02 -9.44 7.55
C SER A 256 15.80 -10.84 7.00
N SER A 257 16.67 -11.27 6.08
CA SER A 257 16.80 -12.67 5.73
C SER A 257 16.92 -13.46 7.04
N PRO A 258 16.07 -14.46 7.30
CA PRO A 258 16.23 -15.29 8.47
C PRO A 258 17.54 -16.08 8.31
N THR A 259 18.60 -15.58 8.91
CA THR A 259 19.84 -16.32 9.13
C THR A 259 19.58 -17.32 10.24
N TRP A 260 19.11 -18.51 9.90
CA TRP A 260 19.26 -19.67 10.78
C TRP A 260 20.42 -20.53 10.26
N GLU A 261 21.54 -20.39 10.98
CA GLU A 261 22.46 -21.43 11.43
C GLU A 261 22.75 -22.61 10.49
N MET A 262 23.91 -22.54 9.81
CA MET A 262 24.79 -23.70 9.70
C MET A 262 25.84 -23.62 10.81
N SER A 263 25.65 -24.40 11.87
CA SER A 263 26.72 -24.97 12.72
C SER A 263 26.14 -26.10 13.57
#